data_AF-A0A2V6BPK5-F1
#
_entry.id   AF-A0A2V6BPK5-F1
#
_cell.length_a   1.000
_cell.length_b   1.000
_cell.length_c   1.000
_cell.angle_alpha   90.00
_cell.angle_beta   90.00
_cell.angle_gamma   90.00
#
_symmetry.space_group_name_H-M   'P 1'
#
loop_
_entity.id
_entity.type
_entity.pdbx_description
1 polymer ?
#
loop_
_entity_poly.entity_id
_entity_poly.type
_entity_poly.pdbx_seq_one_letter_code
_entity_poly.pdbx_strand_id
1 'polypeptide(L)'
;SQSKQKKVLQLLRKGGVDIVIGTHRLISGDVVFKDLGLVVIDEEQRFGVLHKEKFKELFKLVDVLTLSATPIPRTLYLSLVGVKDMSTIETPPLNRLPVETVVSAYDDRLVRAAIDRELERQGQVFFLHNRVATIERVRDRVVDLCPSARVEIMARFIAGKIDVLVCTTIIESGLDIPNANTIIIDRADQFGLADLYQLRGRVGRADHKAYAYLLLPREMMTVGAARKRISAIKQYSSLGAGFRIAMRDLEIRGAGSILGTAQSGHIVAIGFDLYCQLLKQAVAQVKGKRPRFRLDVDVKLDFVATNEAEFVAPPKSAVEEAGSFLYKIPAFIPITYIGDPGLRIRAYRTVAEITSHEQLDRLRRDWRDRFGPFPPAVDNLFSLIEIKLAAAKSGVSRVEVRERKLMLTRRGDFILVAGKFPRLVGAKIEQHLREILELIKKL
;
A
#
# COMPACT_ATOMS: atom_id res chain seq x y z
N SER A 1 0.68 -26.18 31.35
CA SER A 1 1.22 -26.52 32.69
C SER A 1 2.58 -25.86 32.86
N GLN A 2 2.77 -25.09 33.94
CA GLN A 2 4.01 -24.36 34.24
C GLN A 2 5.24 -25.29 34.36
N SER A 3 5.03 -26.54 34.81
CA SER A 3 6.09 -27.54 34.91
C SER A 3 6.69 -27.91 33.54
N LYS A 4 5.84 -28.07 32.51
CA LYS A 4 6.29 -28.31 31.14
C LYS A 4 7.10 -27.14 30.57
N GLN A 5 6.68 -25.90 30.86
CA GLN A 5 7.40 -24.71 30.41
C GLN A 5 8.80 -24.60 31.02
N LYS A 6 8.95 -24.83 32.35
CA LYS A 6 10.27 -24.81 33.01
C LYS A 6 11.23 -25.84 32.42
N LYS A 7 10.74 -27.04 32.11
CA LYS A 7 11.54 -28.10 31.46
C LYS A 7 12.02 -27.69 30.07
N VAL A 8 11.14 -27.09 29.25
CA VAL A 8 11.49 -26.59 27.91
C VAL A 8 12.52 -25.47 27.99
N LEU A 9 12.40 -24.53 28.93
CA LEU A 9 13.38 -23.46 29.12
C LEU A 9 14.77 -23.98 29.51
N GLN A 10 14.84 -25.01 30.35
CA GLN A 10 16.12 -25.65 30.69
C GLN A 10 16.74 -26.37 29.49
N LEU A 11 15.93 -27.04 28.66
CA LEU A 11 16.42 -27.71 27.46
C LEU A 11 16.87 -26.71 26.38
N LEU A 12 16.18 -25.59 26.20
CA LEU A 12 16.57 -24.50 25.30
C LEU A 12 17.96 -23.94 25.65
N ARG A 13 18.24 -23.73 26.94
CA ARG A 13 19.55 -23.27 27.41
C ARG A 13 20.67 -24.28 27.15
N LYS A 14 20.36 -25.57 27.25
CA LYS A 14 21.33 -26.66 27.04
C LYS A 14 21.48 -27.05 25.56
N GLY A 15 20.60 -26.57 24.68
CA GLY A 15 20.54 -26.94 23.27
C GLY A 15 19.94 -28.33 23.04
N GLY A 16 19.02 -28.79 23.90
CA GLY A 16 18.29 -30.05 23.72
C GLY A 16 16.98 -29.91 22.94
N VAL A 17 16.72 -28.74 22.36
CA VAL A 17 15.53 -28.41 21.56
C VAL A 17 16.00 -27.66 20.33
N ASP A 18 15.75 -28.24 19.15
CA ASP A 18 16.14 -27.63 17.86
C ASP A 18 15.10 -26.63 17.36
N ILE A 19 13.81 -26.94 17.54
CA ILE A 19 12.70 -26.10 17.09
C ILE A 19 11.77 -25.81 18.28
N VAL A 20 11.54 -24.52 18.54
CA VAL A 20 10.56 -24.05 19.51
C VAL A 20 9.52 -23.17 18.85
N ILE A 21 8.24 -23.48 19.07
CA ILE A 21 7.11 -22.69 18.59
C ILE A 21 6.41 -22.10 19.81
N GLY A 22 6.19 -20.79 19.81
CA GLY A 22 5.60 -20.10 20.95
C GLY A 22 5.10 -18.72 20.59
N THR A 23 4.32 -18.15 21.49
CA THR A 23 3.79 -16.79 21.36
C THR A 23 4.84 -15.76 21.80
N HIS A 24 4.40 -14.53 22.09
CA HIS A 24 5.19 -13.49 22.76
C HIS A 24 5.87 -13.94 24.07
N ARG A 25 5.59 -15.14 24.60
CA ARG A 25 6.34 -15.71 25.73
C ARG A 25 7.81 -15.95 25.42
N LEU A 26 8.17 -16.19 24.15
CA LEU A 26 9.56 -16.46 23.72
C LEU A 26 10.47 -15.23 23.78
N ILE A 27 9.90 -14.01 23.84
CA ILE A 27 10.65 -12.74 23.96
C ILE A 27 10.75 -12.24 25.41
N SER A 28 10.31 -13.04 26.37
CA SER A 28 10.49 -12.72 27.78
C SER A 28 11.95 -12.90 28.17
N GLY A 29 12.48 -12.04 29.04
CA GLY A 29 13.92 -11.99 29.36
C GLY A 29 14.48 -13.23 30.04
N ASP A 30 13.65 -14.19 30.45
CA ASP A 30 14.06 -15.45 31.06
C ASP A 30 14.39 -16.55 30.02
N VAL A 31 14.05 -16.32 28.75
CA VAL A 31 14.32 -17.23 27.63
C VAL A 31 15.72 -16.96 27.10
N VAL A 32 16.58 -17.98 27.14
CA VAL A 32 17.95 -17.90 26.63
C VAL A 32 18.16 -19.08 25.70
N PHE A 33 18.58 -18.77 24.48
CA PHE A 33 18.91 -19.74 23.44
C PHE A 33 20.41 -20.04 23.49
N LYS A 34 20.79 -21.31 23.30
CA LYS A 34 22.21 -21.69 23.22
C LYS A 34 22.87 -21.16 21.95
N ASP A 35 22.25 -21.45 20.81
CA ASP A 35 22.72 -21.05 19.49
C ASP A 35 21.49 -20.87 18.59
N LEU A 36 21.19 -19.63 18.24
CA LEU A 36 19.98 -19.28 17.49
C LEU A 36 20.38 -18.75 16.12
N GLY A 37 20.16 -19.55 15.08
CA GLY A 37 20.47 -19.19 13.69
C GLY A 37 19.31 -18.56 12.91
N LEU A 38 18.06 -18.92 13.22
CA LEU A 38 16.89 -18.51 12.46
C LEU A 38 15.70 -18.18 13.37
N VAL A 39 15.01 -17.09 13.06
CA VAL A 39 13.74 -16.69 13.67
C VAL A 39 12.68 -16.59 12.59
N VAL A 40 11.58 -17.33 12.76
CA VAL A 40 10.39 -17.23 11.91
C VAL A 40 9.29 -16.50 12.67
N ILE A 41 8.83 -15.37 12.13
CA ILE A 41 7.74 -14.57 12.69
C ILE A 41 6.54 -14.70 11.77
N ASP A 42 5.46 -15.31 12.26
CA ASP A 42 4.19 -15.38 11.55
C ASP A 42 3.25 -14.25 12.02
N GLU A 43 2.54 -13.64 11.07
CA GLU A 43 1.59 -12.53 11.26
C GLU A 43 2.17 -11.36 12.11
N GLU A 44 3.31 -10.80 11.68
CA GLU A 44 4.06 -9.72 12.35
C GLU A 44 3.19 -8.52 12.80
N GLN A 45 2.08 -8.25 12.10
CA GLN A 45 1.17 -7.15 12.40
C GLN A 45 0.51 -7.25 13.78
N ARG A 46 0.45 -8.45 14.37
CA ARG A 46 -0.16 -8.68 15.68
C ARG A 46 0.76 -8.38 16.86
N PHE A 47 2.05 -8.20 16.59
CA PHE A 47 3.02 -7.83 17.62
C PHE A 47 3.02 -6.32 17.82
N GLY A 48 2.84 -5.90 19.08
CA GLY A 48 2.95 -4.50 19.49
C GLY A 48 4.34 -3.93 19.26
N VAL A 49 4.45 -2.59 19.31
CA VAL A 49 5.70 -1.87 19.06
C VAL A 49 6.82 -2.31 20.01
N LEU A 50 6.52 -2.45 21.30
CA LEU A 50 7.47 -2.88 22.33
C LEU A 50 8.03 -4.29 22.08
N HIS A 51 7.19 -5.20 21.56
CA HIS A 51 7.65 -6.54 21.18
C HIS A 51 8.63 -6.44 20.01
N LYS A 52 8.31 -5.62 19.00
CA LYS A 52 9.14 -5.42 17.80
C LYS A 52 10.50 -4.80 18.10
N GLU A 53 10.60 -3.92 19.09
CA GLU A 53 11.89 -3.39 19.54
C GLU A 53 12.74 -4.46 20.21
N LYS A 54 12.14 -5.25 21.10
CA LYS A 54 12.83 -6.41 21.70
C LYS A 54 13.29 -7.44 20.66
N PHE A 55 12.50 -7.68 19.61
CA PHE A 55 12.92 -8.53 18.49
C PHE A 55 14.21 -8.00 17.84
N LYS A 56 14.27 -6.68 17.58
CA LYS A 56 15.46 -6.08 16.95
C LYS A 56 16.68 -6.13 17.85
N GLU A 57 16.53 -6.07 19.16
CA GLU A 57 17.65 -6.14 20.11
C GLU A 57 18.16 -7.56 20.29
N LEU A 58 17.26 -8.53 20.49
CA LEU A 58 17.62 -9.92 20.75
C LEU A 58 18.17 -10.62 19.49
N PHE A 59 17.75 -10.22 18.30
CA PHE A 59 18.01 -10.95 17.05
C PHE A 59 18.87 -10.16 16.06
N LYS A 60 19.76 -9.27 16.52
CA LYS A 60 20.60 -8.42 15.64
C LYS A 60 21.49 -9.19 14.65
N LEU A 61 21.91 -10.40 14.99
CA LEU A 61 22.85 -11.23 14.22
C LEU A 61 22.22 -12.54 13.73
N VAL A 62 20.88 -12.62 13.74
CA VAL A 62 20.14 -13.84 13.44
C VAL A 62 19.32 -13.62 12.18
N ASP A 63 19.19 -14.66 11.35
CA ASP A 63 18.35 -14.58 10.15
C ASP A 63 16.88 -14.50 10.57
N VAL A 64 16.15 -13.54 10.00
CA VAL A 64 14.73 -13.31 10.32
C VAL A 64 13.86 -13.52 9.08
N LEU A 65 13.02 -14.55 9.11
CA LEU A 65 11.98 -14.77 8.13
C LEU A 65 10.64 -14.26 8.67
N THR A 66 10.01 -13.32 7.97
CA THR A 66 8.69 -12.81 8.35
C THR A 66 7.63 -13.25 7.35
N LEU A 67 6.56 -13.87 7.85
CA LEU A 67 5.42 -14.34 7.08
C LEU A 67 4.19 -13.49 7.45
N SER A 68 3.42 -13.09 6.45
CA SER A 68 2.17 -12.35 6.67
C SER A 68 1.25 -12.49 5.47
N ALA A 69 -0.05 -12.67 5.72
CA ALA A 69 -1.05 -12.72 4.66
C ALA A 69 -1.30 -11.33 4.02
N THR A 70 -1.04 -10.25 4.78
CA THR A 70 -1.17 -8.86 4.34
C THR A 70 0.00 -8.06 4.88
N PRO A 71 0.99 -7.69 4.04
CA PRO A 71 2.18 -7.02 4.53
C PRO A 71 1.81 -5.67 5.16
N ILE A 72 2.38 -5.39 6.33
CA ILE A 72 2.20 -4.10 7.02
C ILE A 72 2.62 -2.99 6.06
N PRO A 73 1.86 -1.90 5.88
CA PRO A 73 2.18 -0.84 4.93
C PRO A 73 3.63 -0.31 5.04
N ARG A 74 4.14 -0.20 6.27
CA ARG A 74 5.54 0.17 6.56
C ARG A 74 6.55 -0.87 6.06
N THR A 75 6.32 -2.15 6.36
CA THR A 75 7.20 -3.26 5.99
C THR A 75 7.19 -3.44 4.47
N LEU A 76 6.00 -3.36 3.85
CA LEU A 76 5.81 -3.37 2.41
C LEU A 76 6.64 -2.27 1.72
N TYR A 77 6.60 -1.06 2.25
CA TYR A 77 7.37 0.06 1.71
C TYR A 77 8.88 -0.17 1.82
N LEU A 78 9.38 -0.60 2.99
CA LEU A 78 10.81 -0.92 3.18
C LEU A 78 11.28 -1.98 2.19
N SER A 79 10.44 -2.95 1.87
CA SER A 79 10.71 -3.94 0.85
C SER A 79 10.73 -3.35 -0.56
N LEU A 80 9.76 -2.49 -0.92
CA LEU A 80 9.72 -1.80 -2.22
C LEU A 80 10.92 -0.86 -2.45
N VAL A 81 11.44 -0.27 -1.38
CA VAL A 81 12.66 0.55 -1.40
C VAL A 81 13.94 -0.30 -1.44
N GLY A 82 13.82 -1.62 -1.25
CA GLY A 82 14.94 -2.56 -1.30
C GLY A 82 15.79 -2.55 -0.03
N VAL A 83 15.22 -2.14 1.10
CA VAL A 83 15.86 -2.26 2.44
C VAL A 83 15.71 -3.69 2.95
N LYS A 84 14.54 -4.29 2.73
CA LYS A 84 14.23 -5.69 3.03
C LYS A 84 13.98 -6.46 1.75
N ASP A 85 14.47 -7.69 1.68
CA ASP A 85 14.09 -8.59 0.61
C ASP A 85 12.67 -9.11 0.86
N MET A 86 11.90 -9.31 -0.22
CA MET A 86 10.52 -9.74 -0.15
C MET A 86 10.26 -10.73 -1.28
N SER A 87 9.70 -11.88 -0.91
CA SER A 87 9.19 -12.88 -1.84
C SER A 87 7.68 -12.93 -1.72
N THR A 88 6.98 -12.92 -2.84
CA THR A 88 5.51 -12.95 -2.91
C THR A 88 5.06 -14.27 -3.50
N ILE A 89 4.23 -15.00 -2.76
CA ILE A 89 3.60 -16.23 -3.24
C ILE A 89 2.20 -15.86 -3.76
N GLU A 90 2.07 -15.76 -5.08
CA GLU A 90 0.82 -15.37 -5.74
C GLU A 90 -0.05 -16.57 -6.12
N THR A 91 0.58 -17.69 -6.48
CA THR A 91 -0.12 -18.89 -6.95
C THR A 91 -0.84 -19.57 -5.78
N PRO A 92 -2.17 -19.72 -5.84
CA PRO A 92 -2.90 -20.45 -4.81
C PRO A 92 -2.60 -21.96 -4.85
N PRO A 93 -2.84 -22.69 -3.74
CA PRO A 93 -2.85 -24.14 -3.75
C PRO A 93 -3.86 -24.71 -4.76
N LEU A 94 -3.57 -25.91 -5.27
CA LEU A 94 -4.48 -26.67 -6.14
C LEU A 94 -5.85 -26.82 -5.46
N ASN A 95 -6.94 -26.74 -6.25
CA ASN A 95 -8.35 -26.86 -5.84
C ASN A 95 -8.95 -25.71 -5.01
N ARG A 96 -8.24 -24.58 -4.81
CA ARG A 96 -8.83 -23.44 -4.09
C ARG A 96 -9.73 -22.60 -5.01
N LEU A 97 -11.04 -22.60 -4.74
CA LEU A 97 -12.00 -21.75 -5.44
C LEU A 97 -12.02 -20.32 -4.86
N PRO A 98 -12.20 -19.27 -5.69
CA PRO A 98 -12.37 -17.90 -5.21
C PRO A 98 -13.63 -17.73 -4.35
N VAL A 99 -13.51 -16.97 -3.26
CA VAL A 99 -14.64 -16.64 -2.37
C VAL A 99 -15.52 -15.58 -3.03
N GLU A 100 -16.80 -15.90 -3.24
CA GLU A 100 -17.77 -14.98 -3.81
C GLU A 100 -18.18 -13.92 -2.78
N THR A 101 -17.83 -12.65 -3.05
CA THR A 101 -18.06 -11.55 -2.11
C THR A 101 -19.28 -10.72 -2.52
N VAL A 102 -20.27 -10.64 -1.64
CA VAL A 102 -21.51 -9.86 -1.82
C VAL A 102 -21.50 -8.68 -0.84
N VAL A 103 -21.68 -7.46 -1.34
CA VAL A 103 -21.78 -6.25 -0.52
C VAL A 103 -23.23 -5.76 -0.59
N SER A 104 -23.91 -5.72 0.56
CA SER A 104 -25.32 -5.33 0.63
C SER A 104 -25.62 -4.55 1.90
N ALA A 105 -26.77 -3.88 1.94
CA ALA A 105 -27.33 -3.41 3.19
C ALA A 105 -27.67 -4.59 4.10
N TYR A 106 -27.62 -4.38 5.42
CA TYR A 106 -28.12 -5.35 6.38
C TYR A 106 -29.62 -5.60 6.13
N ASP A 107 -29.95 -6.87 5.89
CA ASP A 107 -31.32 -7.38 5.69
C ASP A 107 -31.43 -8.79 6.26
N ASP A 108 -32.39 -8.99 7.16
CA ASP A 108 -32.61 -10.27 7.84
C ASP A 108 -32.97 -11.39 6.86
N ARG A 109 -33.67 -11.07 5.76
CA ARG A 109 -34.02 -12.06 4.72
C ARG A 109 -32.78 -12.61 4.03
N LEU A 110 -31.79 -11.75 3.78
CA LEU A 110 -30.53 -12.13 3.15
C LEU A 110 -29.67 -12.96 4.11
N VAL A 111 -29.60 -12.59 5.38
CA VAL A 111 -28.90 -13.36 6.42
C VAL A 111 -29.49 -14.76 6.53
N ARG A 112 -30.81 -14.88 6.62
CA ARG A 112 -31.51 -16.17 6.68
C ARG A 112 -31.21 -17.03 5.45
N ALA A 113 -31.39 -16.48 4.25
CA ALA A 113 -31.12 -17.21 3.02
C ALA A 113 -29.66 -17.68 2.89
N ALA A 114 -28.70 -16.87 3.38
CA ALA A 114 -27.30 -17.25 3.40
C ALA A 114 -27.01 -18.39 4.38
N ILE A 115 -27.64 -18.38 5.55
CA ILE A 115 -27.49 -19.44 6.56
C ILE A 115 -28.16 -20.73 6.07
N ASP A 116 -29.42 -20.67 5.64
CA ASP A 116 -30.19 -21.83 5.19
C ASP A 116 -29.47 -22.56 4.04
N ARG A 117 -28.91 -21.80 3.10
CA ARG A 117 -28.11 -22.34 1.98
C ARG A 117 -26.88 -23.11 2.43
N GLU A 118 -26.20 -22.67 3.49
CA GLU A 118 -25.02 -23.35 4.00
C GLU A 118 -25.41 -24.59 4.82
N LEU A 119 -26.51 -24.52 5.56
CA LEU A 119 -27.08 -25.66 6.29
C LEU A 119 -27.50 -26.81 5.37
N GLU A 120 -28.13 -26.50 4.23
CA GLU A 120 -28.47 -27.50 3.20
C GLU A 120 -27.25 -28.27 2.70
N ARG A 121 -26.08 -27.64 2.74
CA ARG A 121 -24.79 -28.22 2.32
C ARG A 121 -24.04 -28.90 3.46
N GLN A 122 -24.63 -28.96 4.65
CA GLN A 122 -23.99 -29.44 5.89
C GLN A 122 -22.69 -28.67 6.22
N GLY A 123 -22.61 -27.41 5.76
CA GLY A 123 -21.50 -26.51 6.06
C GLY A 123 -21.75 -25.71 7.33
N GLN A 124 -20.74 -24.96 7.76
CA GLN A 124 -20.86 -24.06 8.91
C GLN A 124 -20.70 -22.60 8.50
N VAL A 125 -21.36 -21.71 9.25
CA VAL A 125 -21.40 -20.26 8.98
C VAL A 125 -20.70 -19.48 10.10
N PHE A 126 -19.87 -18.52 9.71
CA PHE A 126 -19.38 -17.50 10.63
C PHE A 126 -20.26 -16.25 10.55
N PHE A 127 -20.82 -15.85 11.69
CA PHE A 127 -21.48 -14.56 11.83
C PHE A 127 -20.62 -13.64 12.70
N LEU A 128 -20.00 -12.65 12.09
CA LEU A 128 -19.05 -11.76 12.75
C LEU A 128 -19.73 -10.46 13.18
N HIS A 129 -19.74 -10.21 14.49
CA HIS A 129 -20.26 -9.01 15.13
C HIS A 129 -19.22 -8.48 16.13
N ASN A 130 -18.53 -7.39 15.78
CA ASN A 130 -17.39 -6.88 16.55
C ASN A 130 -17.77 -6.01 17.76
N ARG A 131 -18.73 -6.47 18.57
CA ARG A 131 -19.14 -5.82 19.82
C ARG A 131 -19.61 -6.86 20.84
N VAL A 132 -18.79 -7.09 21.86
CA VAL A 132 -19.09 -8.07 22.93
C VAL A 132 -20.37 -7.70 23.68
N ALA A 133 -20.61 -6.41 23.93
CA ALA A 133 -21.79 -5.95 24.69
C ALA A 133 -23.14 -6.29 24.02
N THR A 134 -23.16 -6.50 22.70
CA THR A 134 -24.39 -6.75 21.93
C THR A 134 -24.41 -8.12 21.24
N ILE A 135 -23.38 -8.94 21.44
CA ILE A 135 -23.24 -10.22 20.74
C ILE A 135 -24.34 -11.23 21.11
N GLU A 136 -24.78 -11.23 22.37
CA GLU A 136 -25.86 -12.12 22.83
C GLU A 136 -27.19 -11.79 22.16
N ARG A 137 -27.50 -10.49 22.01
CA ARG A 137 -28.71 -10.04 21.30
C ARG A 137 -28.69 -10.44 19.82
N VAL A 138 -27.51 -10.38 19.21
CA VAL A 138 -27.34 -10.82 17.81
C VAL A 138 -27.49 -12.33 17.69
N ARG A 139 -26.95 -13.11 18.63
CA ARG A 139 -27.19 -14.56 18.69
C ARG A 139 -28.68 -14.87 18.77
N ASP A 140 -29.39 -14.27 19.71
CA ASP A 140 -30.83 -14.50 19.88
C ASP A 140 -31.61 -14.17 18.61
N ARG A 141 -31.28 -13.05 17.97
CA ARG A 141 -31.86 -12.69 16.68
C ARG A 141 -31.58 -13.72 15.59
N VAL A 142 -30.36 -14.27 15.52
CA VAL A 142 -30.03 -15.31 14.52
C VAL A 142 -30.79 -16.61 14.81
N VAL A 143 -30.97 -16.97 16.08
CA VAL A 143 -31.80 -18.11 16.49
C VAL A 143 -33.27 -17.91 16.07
N ASP A 144 -33.82 -16.71 16.27
CA ASP A 144 -35.19 -16.38 15.85
C ASP A 144 -35.36 -16.44 14.32
N LEU A 145 -34.33 -16.04 13.57
CA LEU A 145 -34.34 -16.04 12.10
C LEU A 145 -34.23 -17.46 11.51
N CYS A 146 -33.42 -18.31 12.13
CA CYS A 146 -33.10 -19.66 11.67
C CYS A 146 -33.26 -20.66 12.83
N PRO A 147 -34.49 -21.05 13.20
CA PRO A 147 -34.73 -21.95 14.34
C PRO A 147 -34.20 -23.37 14.14
N SER A 148 -33.89 -23.76 12.90
CA SER A 148 -33.26 -25.03 12.55
C SER A 148 -31.75 -25.06 12.79
N ALA A 149 -31.11 -23.91 13.02
CA ALA A 149 -29.66 -23.80 13.14
C ALA A 149 -29.21 -23.90 14.61
N ARG A 150 -28.13 -24.62 14.88
CA ARG A 150 -27.47 -24.61 16.20
C ARG A 150 -26.52 -23.41 16.26
N VAL A 151 -26.91 -22.38 17.00
CA VAL A 151 -26.18 -21.11 17.12
C VAL A 151 -25.49 -21.01 18.48
N GLU A 152 -24.20 -20.69 18.52
CA GLU A 152 -23.46 -20.52 19.77
C GLU A 152 -22.46 -19.36 19.70
N ILE A 153 -22.04 -18.84 20.86
CA ILE A 153 -21.01 -17.81 21.01
C ILE A 153 -19.72 -18.45 21.52
N MET A 154 -18.64 -18.36 20.74
CA MET A 154 -17.24 -18.61 21.14
C MET A 154 -16.91 -19.86 21.98
N ALA A 155 -17.72 -20.94 21.94
CA ALA A 155 -17.38 -22.23 22.56
C ALA A 155 -17.58 -23.40 21.58
N ARG A 156 -16.64 -24.38 21.63
CA ARG A 156 -16.73 -25.75 21.04
C ARG A 156 -17.13 -25.90 19.55
N PHE A 157 -16.78 -24.96 18.68
CA PHE A 157 -17.04 -25.09 17.22
C PHE A 157 -16.30 -26.25 16.53
N ILE A 158 -15.14 -26.66 17.05
CA ILE A 158 -14.24 -27.63 16.41
C ILE A 158 -14.86 -29.05 16.32
N ALA A 159 -15.90 -29.36 17.10
CA ALA A 159 -16.51 -30.69 17.12
C ALA A 159 -17.66 -30.91 16.11
N GLY A 160 -17.97 -29.94 15.22
CA GLY A 160 -19.07 -30.05 14.25
C GLY A 160 -20.48 -30.05 14.87
N LYS A 161 -20.58 -29.62 16.14
CA LYS A 161 -21.82 -29.61 16.92
C LYS A 161 -22.63 -28.32 16.77
N ILE A 162 -22.10 -27.35 16.04
CA ILE A 162 -22.60 -25.99 15.93
C ILE A 162 -22.61 -25.64 14.46
N ASP A 163 -23.70 -25.06 13.97
CA ASP A 163 -23.84 -24.73 12.55
C ASP A 163 -23.52 -23.26 12.29
N VAL A 164 -23.85 -22.37 13.22
CA VAL A 164 -23.57 -20.93 13.13
C VAL A 164 -22.78 -20.46 14.35
N LEU A 165 -21.58 -19.92 14.12
CA LEU A 165 -20.77 -19.30 15.18
C LEU A 165 -20.93 -17.79 15.14
N VAL A 166 -21.52 -17.23 16.18
CA VAL A 166 -21.54 -15.78 16.40
C VAL A 166 -20.26 -15.40 17.14
N CYS A 167 -19.45 -14.54 16.53
CA CYS A 167 -18.08 -14.28 16.96
C CYS A 167 -17.69 -12.81 16.80
N THR A 168 -16.65 -12.42 17.54
CA THR A 168 -15.93 -11.16 17.30
C THR A 168 -14.75 -11.40 16.35
N THR A 169 -13.90 -10.39 16.15
CA THR A 169 -12.63 -10.49 15.41
C THR A 169 -11.65 -11.54 15.93
N ILE A 170 -11.92 -12.21 17.06
CA ILE A 170 -11.03 -13.24 17.64
C ILE A 170 -10.83 -14.45 16.69
N ILE A 171 -11.65 -14.61 15.65
CA ILE A 171 -11.38 -15.57 14.54
C ILE A 171 -10.10 -15.22 13.75
N GLU A 172 -9.65 -13.96 13.79
CA GLU A 172 -8.37 -13.56 13.23
C GLU A 172 -7.24 -14.44 13.81
N SER A 173 -7.28 -14.76 15.11
CA SER A 173 -6.30 -15.62 15.77
C SER A 173 -6.59 -17.12 15.66
N GLY A 174 -6.24 -17.70 14.51
CA GLY A 174 -5.74 -19.08 14.47
C GLY A 174 -6.78 -20.21 14.51
N LEU A 175 -8.08 -19.91 14.48
CA LEU A 175 -9.11 -20.93 14.24
C LEU A 175 -9.23 -21.18 12.73
N ASP A 176 -8.56 -22.24 12.27
CA ASP A 176 -8.74 -22.78 10.94
C ASP A 176 -9.82 -23.86 10.96
N ILE A 177 -10.99 -23.57 10.40
CA ILE A 177 -12.09 -24.53 10.33
C ILE A 177 -12.39 -24.82 8.86
N PRO A 178 -11.98 -26.00 8.35
CA PRO A 178 -12.09 -26.31 6.92
C PRO A 178 -13.54 -26.39 6.42
N ASN A 179 -14.50 -26.67 7.32
CA ASN A 179 -15.92 -26.85 6.97
C ASN A 179 -16.73 -25.54 6.93
N ALA A 180 -16.10 -24.40 7.25
CA ALA A 180 -16.78 -23.10 7.19
C ALA A 180 -16.60 -22.47 5.81
N ASN A 181 -17.66 -22.49 4.98
CA ASN A 181 -17.61 -21.91 3.64
C ASN A 181 -18.34 -20.57 3.52
N THR A 182 -19.16 -20.19 4.51
CA THR A 182 -19.88 -18.92 4.48
C THR A 182 -19.50 -18.03 5.67
N ILE A 183 -19.13 -16.78 5.38
CA ILE A 183 -18.91 -15.73 6.38
C ILE A 183 -19.84 -14.55 6.14
N ILE A 184 -20.49 -14.09 7.21
CA ILE A 184 -21.35 -12.92 7.26
C ILE A 184 -20.69 -11.93 8.20
N ILE A 185 -20.32 -10.76 7.69
CA ILE A 185 -19.67 -9.70 8.45
C ILE A 185 -20.69 -8.58 8.66
N ASP A 186 -21.19 -8.47 9.89
CA ASP A 186 -21.99 -7.33 10.31
C ASP A 186 -21.12 -6.08 10.47
N ARG A 187 -21.68 -4.90 10.16
CA ARG A 187 -20.98 -3.61 10.23
C ARG A 187 -19.62 -3.63 9.56
N ALA A 188 -19.54 -4.12 8.31
CA ALA A 188 -18.30 -4.18 7.54
C ALA A 188 -17.61 -2.81 7.38
N ASP A 189 -18.34 -1.70 7.60
CA ASP A 189 -17.82 -0.34 7.67
C ASP A 189 -16.79 -0.09 8.78
N GLN A 190 -16.86 -0.84 9.88
CA GLN A 190 -15.99 -0.66 11.04
C GLN A 190 -14.62 -1.36 10.89
N PHE A 191 -14.41 -2.10 9.82
CA PHE A 191 -13.19 -2.88 9.60
C PHE A 191 -12.26 -2.20 8.60
N GLY A 192 -10.95 -2.43 8.78
CA GLY A 192 -9.95 -2.10 7.78
C GLY A 192 -10.04 -3.03 6.57
N LEU A 193 -9.49 -2.59 5.43
CA LEU A 193 -9.43 -3.42 4.22
C LEU A 193 -8.60 -4.69 4.41
N ALA A 194 -7.49 -4.59 5.15
CA ALA A 194 -6.65 -5.73 5.48
C ALA A 194 -7.38 -6.75 6.36
N ASP A 195 -8.14 -6.28 7.35
CA ASP A 195 -8.90 -7.13 8.27
C ASP A 195 -10.01 -7.87 7.52
N LEU A 196 -10.79 -7.17 6.69
CA LEU A 196 -11.81 -7.79 5.84
C LEU A 196 -11.22 -8.83 4.88
N TYR A 197 -10.03 -8.59 4.33
CA TYR A 197 -9.35 -9.56 3.49
C TYR A 197 -8.91 -10.80 4.27
N GLN A 198 -8.36 -10.63 5.46
CA GLN A 198 -7.98 -11.74 6.35
C GLN A 198 -9.21 -12.56 6.75
N LEU A 199 -10.29 -11.89 7.17
CA LEU A 199 -11.56 -12.53 7.55
C LEU A 199 -12.16 -13.32 6.37
N ARG A 200 -12.17 -12.74 5.16
CA ARG A 200 -12.57 -13.45 3.93
C ARG A 200 -11.68 -14.67 3.65
N GLY A 201 -10.38 -14.57 3.91
CA GLY A 201 -9.43 -15.66 3.71
C GLY A 201 -9.57 -16.84 4.68
N ARG A 202 -10.41 -16.72 5.72
CA ARG A 202 -10.71 -17.80 6.67
C ARG A 202 -11.74 -18.79 6.14
N VAL A 203 -12.52 -18.44 5.13
CA VAL A 203 -13.50 -19.33 4.48
C VAL A 203 -13.00 -19.85 3.13
N GLY A 204 -13.54 -20.98 2.67
CA GLY A 204 -13.23 -21.55 1.35
C GLY A 204 -11.91 -22.32 1.30
N ARG A 205 -11.76 -23.29 2.22
CA ARG A 205 -10.63 -24.23 2.25
C ARG A 205 -10.98 -25.64 1.72
N ALA A 206 -12.27 -25.91 1.47
CA ALA A 206 -12.77 -27.13 0.85
C ALA A 206 -13.01 -26.96 -0.66
N ASP A 207 -13.31 -28.05 -1.37
CA ASP A 207 -13.62 -28.07 -2.81
C ASP A 207 -14.93 -27.35 -3.19
N HIS A 208 -15.61 -26.75 -2.21
CA HIS A 208 -16.88 -26.05 -2.40
C HIS A 208 -16.70 -24.53 -2.48
N LYS A 209 -17.55 -23.90 -3.29
CA LYS A 209 -17.56 -22.44 -3.45
C LYS A 209 -17.99 -21.77 -2.14
N ALA A 210 -17.12 -20.89 -1.63
CA ALA A 210 -17.36 -20.12 -0.42
C ALA A 210 -17.99 -18.75 -0.70
N TYR A 211 -18.70 -18.22 0.29
CA TYR A 211 -19.43 -16.95 0.23
C TYR A 211 -19.01 -16.01 1.36
N ALA A 212 -18.84 -14.73 1.03
CA ALA A 212 -18.56 -13.67 2.00
C ALA A 212 -19.59 -12.54 1.84
N TYR A 213 -20.45 -12.36 2.83
CA TYR A 213 -21.46 -11.31 2.88
C TYR A 213 -20.95 -10.15 3.75
N LEU A 214 -20.71 -8.99 3.11
CA LEU A 214 -20.27 -7.77 3.77
C LEU A 214 -21.49 -6.85 3.95
N LEU A 215 -22.01 -6.79 5.18
CA LEU A 215 -23.24 -6.06 5.48
C LEU A 215 -22.92 -4.64 5.95
N LEU A 216 -23.67 -3.68 5.41
CA LEU A 216 -23.54 -2.25 5.72
C LEU A 216 -24.85 -1.67 6.28
N PRO A 217 -24.78 -0.64 7.15
CA PRO A 217 -25.94 0.15 7.51
C PRO A 217 -26.61 0.74 6.25
N ARG A 218 -27.95 0.76 6.21
CA ARG A 218 -28.72 1.30 5.07
C ARG A 218 -28.31 2.74 4.71
N GLU A 219 -28.06 3.57 5.71
CA GLU A 219 -27.63 4.96 5.57
C GLU A 219 -26.27 5.10 4.87
N MET A 220 -25.35 4.14 5.07
CA MET A 220 -24.01 4.16 4.49
C MET A 220 -23.96 3.62 3.06
N MET A 221 -25.03 3.00 2.56
CA MET A 221 -25.08 2.56 1.16
C MET A 221 -25.06 3.74 0.17
N THR A 222 -25.45 4.93 0.65
CA THR A 222 -25.50 6.18 -0.10
C THR A 222 -24.19 6.97 -0.04
N VAL A 223 -23.37 6.80 1.02
CA VAL A 223 -22.12 7.55 1.24
C VAL A 223 -20.97 6.93 0.43
N GLY A 224 -20.50 7.65 -0.60
CA GLY A 224 -19.57 7.12 -1.60
C GLY A 224 -18.20 6.64 -1.09
N ALA A 225 -17.68 7.15 0.02
CA ALA A 225 -16.32 6.81 0.50
C ALA A 225 -16.23 5.37 1.07
N ALA A 226 -17.16 4.98 1.95
CA ALA A 226 -17.17 3.65 2.57
C ALA A 226 -17.51 2.55 1.54
N ARG A 227 -18.47 2.83 0.66
CA ARG A 227 -18.84 1.93 -0.44
C ARG A 227 -17.71 1.77 -1.46
N LYS A 228 -17.03 2.85 -1.87
CA LYS A 228 -15.86 2.75 -2.76
C LYS A 228 -14.74 1.92 -2.13
N ARG A 229 -14.48 2.11 -0.83
CA ARG A 229 -13.50 1.33 -0.07
C ARG A 229 -13.86 -0.16 -0.08
N ILE A 230 -15.07 -0.53 0.33
CA ILE A 230 -15.48 -1.94 0.44
C ILE A 230 -15.66 -2.58 -0.94
N SER A 231 -16.14 -1.83 -1.93
CA SER A 231 -16.25 -2.32 -3.32
C SER A 231 -14.88 -2.62 -3.94
N ALA A 232 -13.78 -2.06 -3.43
CA ALA A 232 -12.44 -2.45 -3.86
C ALA A 232 -12.17 -3.94 -3.55
N ILE A 233 -12.69 -4.47 -2.44
CA ILE A 233 -12.55 -5.90 -2.09
C ILE A 233 -13.16 -6.80 -3.18
N LYS A 234 -14.27 -6.37 -3.80
CA LYS A 234 -14.94 -7.11 -4.89
C LYS A 234 -14.06 -7.20 -6.15
N GLN A 235 -13.33 -6.12 -6.47
CA GLN A 235 -12.39 -6.08 -7.59
C GLN A 235 -11.14 -6.95 -7.34
N TYR A 236 -10.81 -7.19 -6.08
CA TYR A 236 -9.68 -8.00 -5.63
C TYR A 236 -10.13 -9.39 -5.10
N SER A 237 -11.13 -9.97 -5.76
CA SER A 237 -11.68 -11.30 -5.44
C SER A 237 -10.82 -12.47 -5.91
N SER A 238 -9.82 -12.24 -6.77
CA SER A 238 -8.85 -13.26 -7.15
C SER A 238 -7.90 -13.64 -6.00
N LEU A 239 -7.54 -14.92 -5.95
CA LEU A 239 -6.49 -15.44 -5.08
C LEU A 239 -5.15 -14.73 -5.43
N GLY A 240 -4.35 -14.38 -4.41
CA GLY A 240 -3.13 -13.59 -4.57
C GLY A 240 -3.32 -12.06 -4.50
N ALA A 241 -4.55 -11.55 -4.32
CA ALA A 241 -4.79 -10.10 -4.30
C ALA A 241 -4.35 -9.35 -3.00
N GLY A 242 -3.80 -10.05 -2.01
CA GLY A 242 -3.39 -9.46 -0.72
C GLY A 242 -2.36 -8.34 -0.86
N PHE A 243 -1.42 -8.48 -1.81
CA PHE A 243 -0.44 -7.43 -2.13
C PHE A 243 -1.10 -6.16 -2.68
N ARG A 244 -2.04 -6.30 -3.62
CA ARG A 244 -2.76 -5.17 -4.23
C ARG A 244 -3.64 -4.43 -3.22
N ILE A 245 -4.24 -5.18 -2.29
CA ILE A 245 -5.06 -4.62 -1.22
C ILE A 245 -4.20 -3.84 -0.22
N ALA A 246 -3.04 -4.37 0.18
CA ALA A 246 -2.12 -3.67 1.09
C ALA A 246 -1.60 -2.36 0.46
N MET A 247 -1.29 -2.36 -0.83
CA MET A 247 -0.92 -1.15 -1.58
C MET A 247 -2.04 -0.10 -1.59
N ARG A 248 -3.28 -0.53 -1.84
CA ARG A 248 -4.43 0.37 -1.87
C ARG A 248 -4.79 0.91 -0.49
N ASP A 249 -4.64 0.10 0.57
CA ASP A 249 -4.84 0.53 1.95
C ASP A 249 -3.79 1.58 2.37
N LEU A 250 -2.54 1.42 1.93
CA LEU A 250 -1.48 2.43 2.11
C LEU A 250 -1.81 3.75 1.40
N GLU A 251 -2.31 3.70 0.16
CA GLU A 251 -2.75 4.88 -0.59
C GLU A 251 -3.95 5.59 0.07
N ILE A 252 -4.94 4.82 0.53
CA ILE A 252 -6.20 5.35 1.09
C ILE A 252 -5.98 5.96 2.48
N ARG A 253 -5.20 5.32 3.36
CA ARG A 253 -4.96 5.84 4.72
C ARG A 253 -4.05 7.07 4.73
N GLY A 254 -3.34 7.33 3.62
CA GLY A 254 -2.30 8.33 3.56
C GLY A 254 -1.09 7.92 4.42
N ALA A 255 0.11 8.26 3.96
CA ALA A 255 1.34 7.85 4.60
C ALA A 255 1.59 8.43 6.03
N GLY A 256 0.69 9.31 6.51
CA GLY A 256 0.82 10.02 7.79
C GLY A 256 0.58 9.17 9.05
N SER A 257 -0.09 8.02 8.96
CA SER A 257 -0.37 7.17 10.15
C SER A 257 0.78 6.21 10.52
N ILE A 258 1.80 6.06 9.67
CA ILE A 258 2.84 5.03 9.77
C ILE A 258 3.85 5.29 10.91
N LEU A 259 3.93 6.53 11.42
CA LEU A 259 4.94 6.96 12.38
C LEU A 259 4.54 6.76 13.86
N GLY A 260 3.25 6.57 14.15
CA GLY A 260 2.77 6.34 15.52
C GLY A 260 2.54 7.62 16.35
N THR A 261 1.57 7.47 17.26
CA THR A 261 0.91 8.40 18.20
C THR A 261 0.38 9.72 17.64
N ALA A 262 -0.94 9.72 17.47
CA ALA A 262 -1.89 10.83 17.54
C ALA A 262 -1.27 12.21 17.88
N GLN A 263 -0.90 12.98 16.87
CA GLN A 263 -0.99 14.43 16.94
C GLN A 263 -1.58 14.96 15.64
N SER A 264 -2.85 15.34 15.77
CA SER A 264 -3.63 16.14 14.86
C SER A 264 -2.99 17.50 14.62
N GLY A 265 -2.84 17.88 13.35
CA GLY A 265 -2.65 19.27 12.95
C GLY A 265 -1.25 19.58 12.42
N HIS A 266 -1.19 20.05 11.16
CA HIS A 266 -0.05 20.69 10.50
C HIS A 266 1.13 19.86 9.93
N ILE A 267 1.29 18.57 10.23
CA ILE A 267 2.40 17.75 9.63
C ILE A 267 2.04 17.11 8.26
N VAL A 268 0.84 17.39 7.73
CA VAL A 268 0.29 16.72 6.53
C VAL A 268 0.97 17.12 5.21
N ALA A 269 1.75 18.22 5.16
CA ALA A 269 2.24 18.75 3.89
C ALA A 269 3.70 18.41 3.53
N ILE A 270 4.58 18.07 4.49
CA ILE A 270 6.04 17.98 4.24
C ILE A 270 6.69 16.68 4.79
N GLY A 271 6.00 15.90 5.63
CA GLY A 271 6.64 14.90 6.51
C GLY A 271 6.97 13.50 5.95
N PHE A 272 6.34 13.03 4.88
CA PHE A 272 6.56 11.64 4.40
C PHE A 272 7.56 11.54 3.25
N ASP A 273 7.47 12.40 2.26
CA ASP A 273 8.40 12.38 1.11
C ASP A 273 9.83 12.68 1.53
N LEU A 274 10.04 13.67 2.41
CA LEU A 274 11.36 14.01 2.93
C LEU A 274 11.95 12.86 3.78
N TYR A 275 11.15 12.23 4.65
CA TYR A 275 11.58 11.06 5.40
C TYR A 275 11.98 9.89 4.47
N CYS A 276 11.18 9.63 3.43
CA CYS A 276 11.49 8.61 2.45
C CYS A 276 12.76 8.92 1.66
N GLN A 277 13.03 10.19 1.38
CA GLN A 277 14.28 10.65 0.76
C GLN A 277 15.47 10.42 1.68
N LEU A 278 15.38 10.82 2.95
CA LEU A 278 16.45 10.64 3.95
C LEU A 278 16.74 9.15 4.19
N LEU A 279 15.70 8.32 4.31
CA LEU A 279 15.86 6.87 4.52
C LEU A 279 16.51 6.20 3.30
N LYS A 280 16.12 6.58 2.08
CA LYS A 280 16.77 6.10 0.84
C LYS A 280 18.23 6.50 0.77
N GLN A 281 18.56 7.74 1.16
CA GLN A 281 19.94 8.23 1.21
C GLN A 281 20.78 7.45 2.22
N ALA A 282 20.26 7.26 3.44
CA ALA A 282 20.93 6.50 4.49
C ALA A 282 21.15 5.03 4.08
N VAL A 283 20.15 4.38 3.49
CA VAL A 283 20.26 2.99 3.01
C VAL A 283 21.26 2.87 1.86
N ALA A 284 21.30 3.84 0.95
CA ALA A 284 22.28 3.86 -0.14
C ALA A 284 23.72 3.96 0.42
N GLN A 285 23.95 4.86 1.38
CA GLN A 285 25.23 5.00 2.07
C GLN A 285 25.66 3.70 2.76
N VAL A 286 24.76 3.05 3.51
CA VAL A 286 25.06 1.80 4.23
C VAL A 286 25.36 0.64 3.27
N LYS A 287 24.67 0.56 2.12
CA LYS A 287 24.92 -0.49 1.11
C LYS A 287 26.21 -0.26 0.30
N GLY A 288 27.04 0.72 0.66
CA GLY A 288 28.25 1.10 -0.10
C GLY A 288 27.95 1.58 -1.53
N LYS A 289 26.67 1.77 -1.86
CA LYS A 289 26.27 2.36 -3.14
C LYS A 289 26.50 3.86 -2.96
N ARG A 290 27.45 4.42 -3.73
CA ARG A 290 27.60 5.88 -3.81
C ARG A 290 26.19 6.46 -3.96
N PRO A 291 25.77 7.41 -3.10
CA PRO A 291 24.45 8.01 -3.23
C PRO A 291 24.35 8.43 -4.69
N ARG A 292 23.42 7.81 -5.42
CA ARG A 292 23.18 8.20 -6.80
C ARG A 292 22.60 9.60 -6.68
N PHE A 293 23.47 10.59 -6.85
CA PHE A 293 23.08 11.98 -6.85
C PHE A 293 21.91 12.09 -7.83
N ARG A 294 20.73 12.41 -7.30
CA ARG A 294 19.70 13.00 -8.15
C ARG A 294 20.34 14.27 -8.72
N LEU A 295 20.01 14.58 -9.96
CA LEU A 295 20.31 15.89 -10.51
C LEU A 295 19.64 16.89 -9.55
N ASP A 296 20.43 17.61 -8.76
CA ASP A 296 19.95 18.59 -7.79
C ASP A 296 19.60 19.89 -8.53
N VAL A 297 18.67 19.73 -9.48
CA VAL A 297 18.21 20.78 -10.37
C VAL A 297 16.70 20.94 -10.14
N ASP A 298 16.34 22.02 -9.47
CA ASP A 298 14.94 22.42 -9.33
C ASP A 298 14.46 23.02 -10.66
N VAL A 299 13.38 22.49 -11.23
CA VAL A 299 12.81 22.96 -12.49
C VAL A 299 11.38 23.39 -12.26
N LYS A 300 11.11 24.69 -12.41
CA LYS A 300 9.79 25.31 -12.21
C LYS A 300 9.40 26.10 -13.45
N LEU A 301 8.48 25.56 -14.23
CA LEU A 301 7.98 26.21 -15.44
C LEU A 301 6.50 26.54 -15.22
N ASP A 302 6.16 27.83 -15.21
CA ASP A 302 4.81 28.34 -15.01
C ASP A 302 3.79 27.82 -16.04
N PHE A 303 4.25 27.49 -17.25
CA PHE A 303 3.43 26.94 -18.33
C PHE A 303 3.32 25.39 -18.34
N VAL A 304 3.89 24.67 -17.38
CA VAL A 304 3.89 23.19 -17.39
C VAL A 304 3.14 22.62 -16.19
N ALA A 305 2.19 21.73 -16.45
CA ALA A 305 1.50 20.95 -15.42
C ALA A 305 2.20 19.59 -15.25
N THR A 306 2.69 19.31 -14.03
CA THR A 306 3.49 18.11 -13.74
C THR A 306 2.68 16.91 -13.28
N ASN A 307 1.37 17.09 -13.10
CA ASN A 307 0.46 16.03 -12.72
C ASN A 307 -0.94 16.27 -13.33
N GLU A 308 -1.70 15.19 -13.44
CA GLU A 308 -3.02 15.18 -14.08
C GLU A 308 -4.04 16.06 -13.32
N ALA A 309 -3.96 16.14 -12.00
CA ALA A 309 -4.84 16.99 -11.20
C ALA A 309 -4.59 18.49 -11.42
N GLU A 310 -3.33 18.90 -11.57
CA GLU A 310 -2.94 20.27 -11.89
C GLU A 310 -3.37 20.68 -13.30
N PHE A 311 -3.40 19.73 -14.24
CA PHE A 311 -3.82 19.97 -15.62
C PHE A 311 -5.35 20.10 -15.77
N VAL A 312 -6.13 19.33 -14.99
CA VAL A 312 -7.60 19.34 -15.04
C VAL A 312 -8.21 20.42 -14.14
N ALA A 313 -7.47 20.92 -13.15
CA ALA A 313 -7.96 21.96 -12.26
C ALA A 313 -8.26 23.26 -13.05
N PRO A 314 -9.45 23.88 -12.87
CA PRO A 314 -9.68 25.22 -13.39
C PRO A 314 -8.64 26.17 -12.76
N PRO A 315 -8.12 27.17 -13.52
CA PRO A 315 -7.14 28.10 -12.99
C PRO A 315 -7.70 28.75 -11.73
N LYS A 316 -7.12 28.39 -10.57
CA LYS A 316 -7.47 29.01 -9.30
C LYS A 316 -7.04 30.47 -9.43
N SER A 317 -8.03 31.36 -9.40
CA SER A 317 -7.90 32.82 -9.53
C SER A 317 -7.19 33.27 -10.80
N ALA A 318 -7.97 33.61 -11.82
CA ALA A 318 -7.63 34.69 -12.73
C ALA A 318 -7.57 36.01 -11.91
N VAL A 319 -6.49 36.21 -11.16
CA VAL A 319 -5.92 37.54 -11.09
C VAL A 319 -5.14 37.63 -12.38
N GLU A 320 -5.56 38.54 -13.26
CA GLU A 320 -4.83 38.92 -14.46
C GLU A 320 -3.47 39.51 -14.05
N GLU A 321 -2.51 38.66 -13.66
CA GLU A 321 -1.10 39.04 -13.69
C GLU A 321 -0.70 39.08 -15.17
N ALA A 322 -0.70 40.30 -15.71
CA ALA A 322 -0.30 40.59 -17.07
C ALA A 322 1.09 40.01 -17.38
N GLY A 323 1.12 38.86 -18.07
CA GLY A 323 2.37 38.20 -18.47
C GLY A 323 2.42 36.68 -18.24
N SER A 324 1.49 36.11 -17.47
CA SER A 324 1.42 34.66 -17.25
C SER A 324 0.78 33.91 -18.42
N PHE A 325 1.15 32.64 -18.60
CA PHE A 325 0.60 31.79 -19.67
C PHE A 325 -0.86 31.44 -19.42
N LEU A 326 -1.73 31.72 -20.40
CA LEU A 326 -3.18 31.46 -20.31
C LEU A 326 -3.55 29.97 -20.25
N TYR A 327 -2.68 29.09 -20.74
CA TYR A 327 -2.86 27.63 -20.72
C TYR A 327 -1.55 26.92 -20.39
N LYS A 328 -1.64 25.78 -19.70
CA LYS A 328 -0.49 24.92 -19.35
C LYS A 328 -0.42 23.72 -20.28
N ILE A 329 0.80 23.26 -20.58
CA ILE A 329 1.03 21.98 -21.27
C ILE A 329 1.22 20.85 -20.25
N PRO A 330 0.71 19.63 -20.52
CA PRO A 330 0.88 18.50 -19.62
C PRO A 330 2.29 17.90 -19.75
N ALA A 331 2.92 17.54 -18.64
CA ALA A 331 4.19 16.81 -18.61
C ALA A 331 4.16 15.72 -17.51
N PHE A 332 3.44 14.64 -17.80
CA PHE A 332 3.23 13.51 -16.89
C PHE A 332 2.91 12.24 -17.68
N ILE A 333 2.86 11.10 -17.00
CA ILE A 333 2.44 9.79 -17.57
C ILE A 333 0.92 9.66 -17.42
N PRO A 334 0.12 9.77 -18.50
CA PRO A 334 -1.33 9.70 -18.42
C PRO A 334 -1.83 8.30 -18.05
N ILE A 335 -2.99 8.23 -17.39
CA ILE A 335 -3.65 6.93 -17.10
C ILE A 335 -4.04 6.17 -18.37
N THR A 336 -4.28 6.89 -19.47
CA THR A 336 -4.59 6.32 -20.78
C THR A 336 -3.39 5.66 -21.46
N TYR A 337 -2.16 6.02 -21.06
CA TYR A 337 -0.93 5.44 -21.61
C TYR A 337 -0.43 4.26 -20.78
N ILE A 338 -0.39 4.42 -19.45
CA ILE A 338 -0.10 3.33 -18.51
C ILE A 338 -1.25 3.21 -17.53
N GLY A 339 -2.17 2.28 -17.82
CA GLY A 339 -3.37 2.06 -17.00
C GLY A 339 -3.10 1.38 -15.67
N ASP A 340 -2.07 0.54 -15.58
CA ASP A 340 -1.71 -0.13 -14.33
C ASP A 340 -0.99 0.84 -13.36
N PRO A 341 -1.56 1.10 -12.16
CA PRO A 341 -0.97 2.05 -11.21
C PRO A 341 0.43 1.65 -10.72
N GLY A 342 0.66 0.34 -10.50
CA GLY A 342 1.95 -0.16 -10.01
C GLY A 342 3.06 0.03 -11.03
N LEU A 343 2.76 -0.28 -12.30
CA LEU A 343 3.65 -0.10 -13.43
C LEU A 343 3.93 1.39 -13.65
N ARG A 344 2.93 2.25 -13.53
CA ARG A 344 3.09 3.71 -13.63
C ARG A 344 3.98 4.28 -12.51
N ILE A 345 3.85 3.80 -11.27
CA ILE A 345 4.75 4.18 -10.17
C ILE A 345 6.19 3.74 -10.46
N ARG A 346 6.39 2.51 -10.96
CA ARG A 346 7.71 2.04 -11.39
C ARG A 346 8.27 2.91 -12.52
N ALA A 347 7.44 3.30 -13.48
CA ALA A 347 7.81 4.17 -14.58
C ALA A 347 8.29 5.56 -14.10
N TYR A 348 7.55 6.20 -13.19
CA TYR A 348 7.99 7.45 -12.56
C TYR A 348 9.29 7.30 -11.76
N ARG A 349 9.46 6.17 -11.07
CA ARG A 349 10.70 5.87 -10.35
C ARG A 349 11.88 5.76 -11.30
N THR A 350 11.74 5.02 -12.39
CA THR A 350 12.79 4.87 -13.42
C THR A 350 13.17 6.22 -14.01
N VAL A 351 12.17 7.05 -14.34
CA VAL A 351 12.38 8.43 -14.82
C VAL A 351 13.18 9.27 -13.82
N ALA A 352 12.83 9.20 -12.52
CA ALA A 352 13.50 9.98 -11.48
C ALA A 352 14.93 9.50 -11.16
N GLU A 353 15.31 8.31 -11.62
CA GLU A 353 16.64 7.72 -11.45
C GLU A 353 17.56 8.00 -12.66
N ILE A 354 17.07 8.65 -13.72
CA ILE A 354 17.87 9.02 -14.90
C ILE A 354 18.90 10.08 -14.53
N THR A 355 20.14 9.80 -14.89
CA THR A 355 21.30 10.66 -14.66
C THR A 355 22.13 10.90 -15.91
N SER A 356 21.84 10.22 -17.02
CA SER A 356 22.53 10.37 -18.30
C SER A 356 21.57 10.35 -19.49
N HIS A 357 22.01 10.95 -20.61
CA HIS A 357 21.25 10.93 -21.87
C HIS A 357 21.09 9.50 -22.42
N GLU A 358 22.10 8.64 -22.27
CA GLU A 358 22.00 7.24 -22.68
C GLU A 358 20.89 6.47 -21.95
N GLN A 359 20.71 6.72 -20.64
CA GLN A 359 19.65 6.10 -19.86
C GLN A 359 18.27 6.57 -20.35
N LEU A 360 18.14 7.85 -20.70
CA LEU A 360 16.93 8.42 -21.25
C LEU A 360 16.56 7.79 -22.61
N ASP A 361 17.55 7.63 -23.50
CA ASP A 361 17.31 7.03 -24.83
C ASP A 361 17.00 5.54 -24.77
N ARG A 362 17.58 4.81 -23.81
CA ARG A 362 17.19 3.43 -23.51
C ARG A 362 15.76 3.37 -23.00
N LEU A 363 15.37 4.26 -22.08
CA LEU A 363 14.01 4.31 -21.56
C LEU A 363 12.99 4.63 -22.64
N ARG A 364 13.29 5.59 -23.53
CA ARG A 364 12.44 5.91 -24.69
C ARG A 364 12.22 4.69 -25.57
N ARG A 365 13.27 3.94 -25.90
CA ARG A 365 13.13 2.72 -26.71
C ARG A 365 12.27 1.66 -26.01
N ASP A 366 12.54 1.38 -24.72
CA ASP A 366 11.76 0.42 -23.93
C ASP A 366 10.27 0.80 -23.85
N TRP A 367 9.96 2.07 -23.59
CA TRP A 367 8.57 2.51 -23.47
C TRP A 367 7.84 2.53 -24.80
N ARG A 368 8.53 2.91 -25.88
CA ARG A 368 7.95 2.88 -27.22
C ARG A 368 7.62 1.45 -27.65
N ASP A 369 8.51 0.50 -27.35
CA ASP A 369 8.30 -0.92 -27.65
C ASP A 369 7.14 -1.50 -26.83
N ARG A 370 7.06 -1.17 -25.54
CA ARG A 370 6.08 -1.76 -24.61
C ARG A 370 4.70 -1.12 -24.63
N PHE A 371 4.61 0.19 -24.84
CA PHE A 371 3.37 0.96 -24.70
C PHE A 371 2.98 1.70 -25.98
N GLY A 372 3.80 1.62 -27.03
CA GLY A 372 3.53 2.27 -28.32
C GLY A 372 3.86 3.77 -28.32
N PRO A 373 3.26 4.55 -29.24
CA PRO A 373 3.63 5.94 -29.48
C PRO A 373 3.37 6.83 -28.27
N PHE A 374 4.24 7.82 -28.07
CA PHE A 374 4.15 8.72 -26.91
C PHE A 374 3.00 9.72 -27.08
N PRO A 375 2.14 9.87 -26.07
CA PRO A 375 1.26 11.02 -25.97
C PRO A 375 2.08 12.31 -25.77
N PRO A 376 1.54 13.49 -26.15
CA PRO A 376 2.22 14.77 -25.95
C PRO A 376 2.69 15.00 -24.51
N ALA A 377 1.92 14.53 -23.53
CA ALA A 377 2.27 14.64 -22.11
C ALA A 377 3.58 13.89 -21.75
N VAL A 378 3.83 12.75 -22.40
CA VAL A 378 5.02 11.93 -22.19
C VAL A 378 6.22 12.52 -22.94
N ASP A 379 6.03 13.05 -24.14
CA ASP A 379 7.08 13.77 -24.88
C ASP A 379 7.56 15.02 -24.12
N ASN A 380 6.63 15.77 -23.53
CA ASN A 380 6.94 16.92 -22.69
C ASN A 380 7.68 16.50 -21.41
N LEU A 381 7.29 15.38 -20.78
CA LEU A 381 7.99 14.82 -19.63
C LEU A 381 9.44 14.46 -19.99
N PHE A 382 9.69 13.83 -21.14
CA PHE A 382 11.06 13.55 -21.58
C PHE A 382 11.85 14.84 -21.85
N SER A 383 11.22 15.86 -22.42
CA SER A 383 11.85 17.16 -22.65
C SER A 383 12.26 17.85 -21.33
N LEU A 384 11.44 17.74 -20.27
CA LEU A 384 11.83 18.22 -18.93
C LEU A 384 13.06 17.50 -18.36
N ILE A 385 13.18 16.19 -18.61
CA ILE A 385 14.34 15.41 -18.15
C ILE A 385 15.59 15.81 -18.91
N GLU A 386 15.49 16.06 -20.23
CA GLU A 386 16.61 16.60 -21.01
C GLU A 386 17.06 17.96 -20.49
N ILE A 387 16.13 18.86 -20.17
CA ILE A 387 16.43 20.16 -19.54
C ILE A 387 17.18 19.96 -18.22
N LYS A 388 16.73 19.04 -17.37
CA LYS A 388 17.42 18.71 -16.10
C LYS A 388 18.83 18.18 -16.33
N LEU A 389 19.01 17.29 -17.30
CA LEU A 389 20.31 16.71 -17.64
C LEU A 389 21.27 17.78 -18.20
N ALA A 390 20.77 18.67 -19.07
CA ALA A 390 21.55 19.77 -19.62
C ALA A 390 21.94 20.77 -18.52
N ALA A 391 20.98 21.16 -17.66
CA ALA A 391 21.21 22.08 -16.55
C ALA A 391 22.26 21.54 -15.57
N ALA A 392 22.16 20.26 -15.20
CA ALA A 392 23.14 19.62 -14.34
C ALA A 392 24.54 19.59 -14.97
N LYS A 393 24.63 19.34 -16.30
CA LYS A 393 25.90 19.35 -17.03
C LYS A 393 26.55 20.74 -17.05
N SER A 394 25.76 21.80 -17.21
CA SER A 394 26.24 23.20 -17.16
C SER A 394 26.38 23.74 -15.72
N GLY A 395 26.11 22.91 -14.70
CA GLY A 395 26.24 23.27 -13.28
C GLY A 395 25.15 24.21 -12.77
N VAL A 396 24.02 24.30 -13.46
CA VAL A 396 22.83 25.07 -13.07
C VAL A 396 22.03 24.25 -12.05
N SER A 397 21.75 24.84 -10.88
CA SER A 397 21.00 24.21 -9.78
C SER A 397 19.51 24.52 -9.79
N ARG A 398 19.08 25.56 -10.52
CA ARG A 398 17.66 25.90 -10.67
C ARG A 398 17.36 26.49 -12.05
N VAL A 399 16.28 26.00 -12.65
CA VAL A 399 15.72 26.49 -13.92
C VAL A 399 14.29 26.94 -13.64
N GLU A 400 14.03 28.24 -13.72
CA GLU A 400 12.72 28.81 -13.47
C GLU A 400 12.25 29.66 -14.65
N VAL A 401 11.00 29.51 -15.05
CA VAL A 401 10.36 30.41 -16.02
C VAL A 401 9.21 31.13 -15.33
N ARG A 402 9.25 32.46 -15.42
CA ARG A 402 8.16 33.34 -15.01
C ARG A 402 7.94 34.41 -16.07
N GLU A 403 6.70 34.60 -16.51
CA GLU A 403 6.35 35.67 -17.46
C GLU A 403 7.24 35.63 -18.73
N ARG A 404 7.50 34.43 -19.25
CA ARG A 404 8.42 34.15 -20.38
C ARG A 404 9.90 34.48 -20.13
N LYS A 405 10.30 34.89 -18.93
CA LYS A 405 11.71 35.11 -18.56
C LYS A 405 12.29 33.81 -18.01
N LEU A 406 13.39 33.37 -18.59
CA LEU A 406 14.16 32.22 -18.11
C LEU A 406 15.18 32.69 -17.07
N MET A 407 15.02 32.21 -15.85
CA MET A 407 15.89 32.47 -14.71
C MET A 407 16.67 31.19 -14.41
N LEU A 408 17.98 31.24 -14.62
CA LEU A 408 18.88 30.13 -14.32
C LEU A 408 19.73 30.49 -13.11
N THR A 409 19.86 29.59 -12.15
CA THR A 409 20.66 29.82 -10.94
C THR A 409 21.83 28.84 -10.90
N ARG A 410 23.03 29.34 -10.63
CA ARG A 410 24.25 28.56 -10.45
C ARG A 410 24.95 29.02 -9.19
N ARG A 411 25.14 28.11 -8.23
CA ARG A 411 25.78 28.38 -6.92
C ARG A 411 25.13 29.52 -6.12
N GLY A 412 23.84 29.77 -6.32
CA GLY A 412 23.08 30.83 -5.63
C GLY A 412 22.92 32.12 -6.43
N ASP A 413 23.69 32.32 -7.51
CA ASP A 413 23.62 33.51 -8.36
C ASP A 413 22.83 33.26 -9.64
N PHE A 414 22.16 34.32 -10.13
CA PHE A 414 21.46 34.28 -11.42
C PHE A 414 22.44 34.38 -12.59
N ILE A 415 22.26 33.51 -13.59
CA ILE A 415 22.94 33.63 -14.88
C ILE A 415 22.17 34.64 -15.73
N LEU A 416 22.83 35.74 -16.06
CA LEU A 416 22.33 36.76 -16.99
C LEU A 416 23.05 36.59 -18.34
N VAL A 417 22.29 36.62 -19.43
CA VAL A 417 22.85 36.61 -20.79
C VAL A 417 22.77 38.05 -21.31
N ALA A 418 23.92 38.65 -21.61
CA ALA A 418 24.02 40.07 -22.00
C ALA A 418 23.33 41.05 -21.01
N GLY A 419 23.43 40.77 -19.70
CA GLY A 419 22.90 41.64 -18.64
C GLY A 419 21.39 41.58 -18.42
N LYS A 420 20.66 40.66 -19.08
CA LYS A 420 19.21 40.46 -18.90
C LYS A 420 18.87 38.96 -18.78
N PHE A 421 17.69 38.67 -18.26
CA PHE A 421 17.13 37.31 -18.31
C PHE A 421 16.70 37.00 -19.75
N PRO A 422 17.13 35.86 -20.34
CA PRO A 422 16.64 35.42 -21.64
C PRO A 422 15.12 35.35 -21.64
N ARG A 423 14.48 35.86 -22.69
CA ARG A 423 13.03 35.74 -22.88
C ARG A 423 12.73 34.67 -23.92
N LEU A 424 11.72 33.87 -23.64
CA LEU A 424 11.20 32.86 -24.58
C LEU A 424 10.44 33.56 -25.71
N VAL A 425 10.90 33.33 -26.95
CA VAL A 425 10.39 34.01 -28.16
C VAL A 425 9.44 33.12 -28.96
N GLY A 426 9.39 31.81 -28.67
CA GLY A 426 8.53 30.86 -29.38
C GLY A 426 7.05 31.28 -29.41
N ALA A 427 6.42 31.18 -30.58
CA ALA A 427 5.01 31.53 -30.77
C ALA A 427 4.04 30.52 -30.12
N LYS A 428 4.48 29.26 -29.99
CA LYS A 428 3.73 28.16 -29.36
C LYS A 428 4.39 27.74 -28.06
N ILE A 429 3.59 27.45 -27.02
CA ILE A 429 4.11 27.07 -25.70
C ILE A 429 4.92 25.76 -25.77
N GLU A 430 4.58 24.84 -26.68
CA GLU A 430 5.31 23.58 -26.85
C GLU A 430 6.75 23.80 -27.37
N GLN A 431 7.02 24.92 -28.04
CA GLN A 431 8.37 25.25 -28.53
C GLN A 431 9.28 25.76 -27.41
N HIS A 432 8.71 26.25 -26.30
CA HIS A 432 9.47 26.83 -25.20
C HIS A 432 10.35 25.80 -24.49
N LEU A 433 9.92 24.53 -24.40
CA LEU A 433 10.76 23.46 -23.84
C LEU A 433 12.06 23.25 -24.64
N ARG A 434 11.97 23.29 -25.97
CA ARG A 434 13.14 23.15 -26.85
C ARG A 434 14.03 24.38 -26.79
N GLU A 435 13.44 25.57 -26.75
CA GLU A 435 14.16 26.84 -26.61
C GLU A 435 14.98 26.88 -25.30
N ILE A 436 14.38 26.46 -24.18
CA ILE A 436 15.07 26.36 -22.88
C ILE A 436 16.24 25.37 -22.98
N LEU A 437 16.02 24.20 -23.58
CA LEU A 437 17.07 23.19 -23.75
C LEU A 437 18.26 23.74 -24.56
N GLU A 438 18.00 24.42 -25.68
CA GLU A 438 19.04 25.02 -26.51
C GLU A 438 19.80 26.13 -25.79
N LEU A 439 19.10 26.99 -25.05
CA LEU A 439 19.72 28.05 -24.25
C LEU A 439 20.63 27.47 -23.16
N ILE A 440 20.19 26.41 -22.48
CA ILE A 440 21.02 25.75 -21.46
C ILE A 440 22.22 25.03 -22.07
N LYS A 441 22.08 24.41 -23.25
CA LYS A 441 23.20 23.77 -23.95
C LYS A 441 24.26 24.76 -24.46
N LYS A 442 23.90 26.03 -24.65
CA LYS A 442 24.82 27.12 -25.06
C LYS A 442 25.58 27.75 -23.89
N LEU A 443 25.22 27.42 -22.65
CA LEU A 443 25.92 27.81 -21.41
C LEU A 443 26.98 26.79 -21.03
#